data_AF-A0A136KIN9-F1
#
_entry.id   AF-A0A136KIN9-F1
#
_cell.length_a   1.000
_cell.length_b   1.000
_cell.length_c   1.000
_cell.angle_alpha   90.00
_cell.angle_beta   90.00
_cell.angle_gamma   90.00
#
_symmetry.space_group_name_H-M   'P 1'
#
loop_
_entity.id
_entity.type
_entity.pdbx_description
1 polymer ?
#
loop_
_entity_poly.entity_id
_entity_poly.type
_entity_poly.pdbx_seq_one_letter_code
_entity_poly.pdbx_strand_id
1 'polypeptide(L)'
;MHSVEHHRVIFYTKCMLPHIKLVGLALLLALIFLLSFTVVERSSIIFRSRASTAIVDRNNSFVFVVPACGRAGDNGQPLRLNVVALTSAGLGKENSTCKVLAPFEYKLAIRAVQGITDSYGKALFDIQAEIPGIFEVKVLCDDIVINERQKVCFE
;
A
#
# COMPACT_ATOMS: atom_id res chain seq x y z
N MET A 1 79.43 -2.42 -15.09
CA MET A 1 78.11 -2.97 -15.45
C MET A 1 77.07 -2.78 -14.34
N HIS A 2 77.11 -1.65 -13.60
CA HIS A 2 76.23 -1.40 -12.43
C HIS A 2 75.43 -0.08 -12.50
N SER A 3 75.64 0.76 -13.51
CA SER A 3 75.07 2.11 -13.56
C SER A 3 73.73 2.22 -14.30
N VAL A 4 73.28 1.16 -14.97
CA VAL A 4 72.08 1.18 -15.84
C VAL A 4 70.80 0.79 -15.08
N GLU A 5 70.91 0.07 -13.96
CA GLU A 5 69.74 -0.36 -13.18
C GLU A 5 69.10 0.78 -12.37
N HIS A 6 69.91 1.68 -11.79
CA HIS A 6 69.38 2.78 -10.96
C HIS A 6 68.52 3.79 -11.74
N HIS A 7 68.83 4.04 -13.01
CA HIS A 7 68.03 4.95 -13.84
C HIS A 7 66.67 4.38 -14.25
N ARG A 8 66.53 3.04 -14.33
CA ARG A 8 65.26 2.40 -14.69
C ARG A 8 64.26 2.46 -13.52
N VAL A 9 64.70 2.23 -12.29
CA VAL A 9 63.81 2.19 -11.10
C VAL A 9 63.14 3.54 -10.82
N ILE A 10 63.86 4.65 -11.03
CA ILE A 10 63.34 6.02 -10.80
C ILE A 10 62.31 6.43 -11.87
N PHE A 11 62.44 5.92 -13.10
CA PHE A 11 61.51 6.21 -14.18
C PHE A 11 60.16 5.50 -13.99
N TYR A 12 60.17 4.26 -13.49
CA TYR A 12 58.93 3.53 -13.18
C TYR A 12 58.14 4.17 -12.03
N THR A 13 58.81 4.67 -10.99
CA THR A 13 58.13 5.29 -9.84
C THR A 13 57.46 6.62 -10.19
N LYS A 14 58.05 7.43 -11.08
CA LYS A 14 57.44 8.68 -11.55
C LYS A 14 56.24 8.45 -12.50
N CYS A 15 56.27 7.40 -13.31
CA CYS A 15 55.20 7.09 -14.26
C CYS A 15 53.99 6.40 -13.60
N MET A 16 54.20 5.62 -12.52
CA MET A 16 53.11 4.91 -11.81
C MET A 16 52.37 5.76 -10.77
N LEU A 17 52.99 6.81 -10.23
CA LEU A 17 52.38 7.71 -9.23
C LEU A 17 51.07 8.41 -9.68
N PRO A 18 50.93 8.93 -10.92
CA PRO A 18 49.68 9.53 -11.37
C PRO A 18 48.55 8.49 -11.52
N HIS A 19 48.86 7.26 -11.91
CA HIS A 19 47.87 6.19 -12.03
C HIS A 19 47.34 5.74 -10.65
N ILE A 20 48.21 5.68 -9.63
CA ILE A 20 47.79 5.38 -8.25
C ILE A 20 46.85 6.46 -7.70
N LYS A 21 47.12 7.75 -8.00
CA LYS A 21 46.24 8.86 -7.60
C LYS A 21 44.88 8.81 -8.31
N LEU A 22 44.86 8.43 -9.59
CA LEU A 22 43.64 8.34 -10.38
C LEU A 22 42.76 7.15 -9.95
N VAL A 23 43.38 6.00 -9.65
CA VAL A 23 42.69 4.85 -9.06
C VAL A 23 42.14 5.20 -7.68
N GLY A 24 42.91 5.89 -6.84
CA GLY A 24 42.44 6.35 -5.53
C GLY A 24 41.24 7.30 -5.62
N LEU A 25 41.26 8.24 -6.56
CA LEU A 25 40.14 9.17 -6.79
C LEU A 25 38.88 8.44 -7.29
N ALA A 26 39.03 7.48 -8.21
CA ALA A 26 37.91 6.68 -8.70
C ALA A 26 37.26 5.86 -7.59
N LEU A 27 38.08 5.27 -6.70
CA LEU A 27 37.61 4.47 -5.56
C LEU A 27 36.88 5.33 -4.52
N LEU A 28 37.37 6.56 -4.27
CA LEU A 28 36.70 7.55 -3.43
C LEU A 28 35.31 7.93 -3.98
N LEU A 29 35.23 8.22 -5.29
CA LEU A 29 33.96 8.58 -5.94
C LEU A 29 32.96 7.43 -5.91
N ALA A 30 33.41 6.20 -6.14
CA ALA A 30 32.57 5.01 -6.04
C ALA A 30 32.03 4.81 -4.61
N LEU A 31 32.86 5.07 -3.58
CA LEU A 31 32.43 5.00 -2.19
C LEU A 31 31.35 6.04 -1.86
N ILE A 32 31.54 7.29 -2.31
CA ILE A 32 30.55 8.37 -2.13
C ILE A 32 29.24 8.01 -2.84
N PHE A 33 29.32 7.46 -4.06
CA PHE A 33 28.14 7.03 -4.81
C PHE A 33 27.36 5.93 -4.07
N LEU A 34 28.05 4.89 -3.60
CA LEU A 34 27.43 3.81 -2.82
C LEU A 34 26.80 4.32 -1.52
N LEU A 35 27.49 5.20 -0.79
CA LEU A 35 26.94 5.83 0.41
C LEU A 35 25.68 6.64 0.10
N SER A 36 25.70 7.45 -0.97
CA SER A 36 24.54 8.24 -1.39
C SER A 36 23.34 7.36 -1.77
N PHE A 37 23.57 6.23 -2.43
CA PHE A 37 22.54 5.27 -2.81
C PHE A 37 21.85 4.66 -1.58
N THR A 38 22.62 4.27 -0.56
CA THR A 38 22.04 3.71 0.69
C THR A 38 21.23 4.73 1.49
N VAL A 39 21.58 6.01 1.43
CA VAL A 39 20.83 7.10 2.09
C VAL A 39 19.51 7.35 1.36
N VAL A 40 19.52 7.33 0.02
CA VAL A 40 18.30 7.50 -0.79
C VAL A 40 17.32 6.36 -0.58
N GLU A 41 17.77 5.10 -0.59
CA GLU A 41 16.89 3.94 -0.34
C GLU A 41 16.28 3.95 1.07
N ARG A 42 17.06 4.34 2.09
CA ARG A 42 16.51 4.46 3.45
C ARG A 42 15.50 5.59 3.54
N SER A 43 15.73 6.70 2.84
CA SER A 43 14.79 7.82 2.84
C SER A 43 13.46 7.47 2.16
N SER A 44 13.45 6.76 1.04
CA SER A 44 12.21 6.39 0.33
C SER A 44 11.35 5.39 1.13
N ILE A 45 11.96 4.51 1.92
CA ILE A 45 11.26 3.59 2.83
C ILE A 45 10.69 4.36 4.06
N ILE A 46 11.45 5.31 4.61
CA ILE A 46 11.02 6.10 5.78
C ILE A 46 9.94 7.14 5.40
N PHE A 47 10.00 7.74 4.21
CA PHE A 47 8.97 8.67 3.73
C PHE A 47 7.64 7.98 3.40
N ARG A 48 7.65 6.71 2.98
CA ARG A 48 6.41 5.91 2.87
C ARG A 48 5.79 5.60 4.23
N SER A 49 6.60 5.45 5.28
CA SER A 49 6.11 5.10 6.62
C SER A 49 5.55 6.29 7.41
N ARG A 50 5.93 7.54 7.08
CA ARG A 50 5.53 8.75 7.84
C ARG A 50 4.32 9.51 7.26
N ALA A 51 3.77 9.10 6.13
CA ALA A 51 2.66 9.79 5.47
C ALA A 51 1.42 8.90 5.30
N SER A 52 0.82 8.46 6.40
CA SER A 52 -0.61 8.11 6.38
C SER A 52 -1.20 8.21 7.79
N THR A 53 -1.05 9.36 8.44
CA THR A 53 -2.04 9.81 9.44
C THR A 53 -3.27 10.43 8.77
N ALA A 54 -3.34 10.40 7.44
CA ALA A 54 -4.50 10.85 6.71
C ALA A 54 -5.72 10.03 7.17
N ILE A 55 -6.69 10.73 7.73
CA ILE A 55 -7.90 10.15 8.28
C ILE A 55 -8.84 9.81 7.11
N VAL A 56 -9.63 8.75 7.25
CA VAL A 56 -10.69 8.44 6.29
C VAL A 56 -11.67 9.62 6.22
N ASP A 57 -11.91 10.14 5.03
CA ASP A 57 -12.89 11.19 4.78
C ASP A 57 -14.20 10.57 4.29
N ARG A 58 -15.26 10.73 5.10
CA ARG A 58 -16.60 10.24 4.79
C ARG A 58 -17.14 10.76 3.47
N ASN A 59 -16.87 12.01 3.11
CA ASN A 59 -17.45 12.65 1.93
C ASN A 59 -16.80 12.20 0.62
N ASN A 60 -15.54 11.77 0.69
CA ASN A 60 -14.82 11.24 -0.47
C ASN A 60 -14.95 9.73 -0.57
N SER A 61 -15.15 9.05 0.56
CA SER A 61 -15.30 7.60 0.61
C SER A 61 -16.67 7.18 0.11
N PHE A 62 -16.75 6.00 -0.51
CA PHE A 62 -18.01 5.49 -1.04
C PHE A 62 -18.10 3.97 -0.92
N VAL A 63 -19.33 3.49 -0.97
CA VAL A 63 -19.68 2.08 -0.84
C VAL A 63 -20.65 1.72 -1.94
N PHE A 64 -20.45 0.56 -2.55
CA PHE A 64 -21.36 0.05 -3.59
C PHE A 64 -21.39 -1.47 -3.56
N VAL A 65 -22.46 -2.04 -4.12
CA VAL A 65 -22.73 -3.48 -4.07
C VAL A 65 -22.82 -4.01 -5.49
N VAL A 66 -22.23 -5.18 -5.73
CA VAL A 66 -22.28 -5.87 -7.02
C VAL A 66 -22.52 -7.37 -6.79
N PRO A 67 -23.48 -7.99 -7.49
CA PRO A 67 -24.53 -7.38 -8.31
C PRO A 67 -25.51 -6.49 -7.51
N ALA A 68 -26.44 -5.80 -8.17
CA ALA A 68 -27.38 -4.88 -7.51
C ALA A 68 -28.36 -5.60 -6.55
N CYS A 69 -28.83 -6.79 -6.95
CA CYS A 69 -29.62 -7.70 -6.12
C CYS A 69 -29.03 -9.12 -6.24
N GLY A 70 -29.01 -9.85 -5.12
CA GLY A 70 -28.58 -11.24 -5.02
C GLY A 70 -29.77 -12.17 -4.84
N ARG A 71 -29.52 -13.48 -4.81
CA ARG A 71 -30.55 -14.47 -4.45
C ARG A 71 -30.46 -14.78 -2.96
N ALA A 72 -31.58 -14.78 -2.26
CA ALA A 72 -31.64 -15.23 -0.88
C ALA A 72 -31.54 -16.76 -0.75
N GLY A 73 -31.16 -17.23 0.44
CA GLY A 73 -31.06 -18.65 0.79
C GLY A 73 -29.68 -19.28 0.55
N ASP A 74 -29.55 -20.56 0.93
CA ASP A 74 -28.27 -21.27 1.01
C ASP A 74 -27.57 -21.49 -0.35
N ASN A 75 -28.33 -21.47 -1.44
CA ASN A 75 -27.81 -21.63 -2.80
C ASN A 75 -27.64 -20.28 -3.54
N GLY A 76 -27.83 -19.16 -2.83
CA GLY A 76 -27.64 -17.82 -3.36
C GLY A 76 -26.16 -17.47 -3.56
N GLN A 77 -25.85 -16.74 -4.63
CA GLN A 77 -24.52 -16.16 -4.77
C GLN A 77 -24.41 -14.93 -3.87
N PRO A 78 -23.31 -14.81 -3.09
CA PRO A 78 -23.15 -13.68 -2.20
C PRO A 78 -22.99 -12.38 -2.98
N LEU A 79 -23.56 -11.31 -2.44
CA LEU A 79 -23.34 -9.96 -2.91
C LEU A 79 -21.97 -9.46 -2.46
N ARG A 80 -21.20 -8.88 -3.39
CA ARG A 80 -19.94 -8.24 -3.10
C ARG A 80 -20.19 -6.77 -2.75
N LEU A 81 -20.05 -6.45 -1.47
CA LEU A 81 -19.94 -5.09 -0.98
C LEU A 81 -18.50 -4.60 -1.17
N ASN A 82 -18.35 -3.53 -1.94
CA ASN A 82 -17.10 -2.85 -2.21
C ASN A 82 -17.07 -1.55 -1.39
N VAL A 83 -16.01 -1.38 -0.61
CA VAL A 83 -15.78 -0.19 0.20
C VAL A 83 -14.52 0.49 -0.34
N VAL A 84 -14.61 1.78 -0.64
CA VAL A 84 -13.47 2.59 -1.05
C VAL A 84 -13.30 3.70 -0.03
N ALA A 85 -12.29 3.55 0.83
CA ALA A 85 -11.91 4.51 1.84
C ALA A 85 -10.87 5.48 1.27
N LEU A 86 -11.27 6.74 1.16
CA LEU A 86 -10.44 7.82 0.64
C LEU A 86 -10.12 8.81 1.75
N THR A 87 -8.98 9.48 1.60
CA THR A 87 -8.60 10.64 2.40
C THR A 87 -9.29 11.90 1.88
N SER A 88 -9.16 13.02 2.60
CA SER A 88 -9.68 14.32 2.14
C SER A 88 -9.07 14.82 0.83
N ALA A 89 -7.89 14.32 0.46
CA ALA A 89 -7.24 14.57 -0.82
C ALA A 89 -7.72 13.64 -1.97
N GLY A 90 -8.68 12.75 -1.72
CA GLY A 90 -9.17 11.78 -2.70
C GLY A 90 -8.21 10.60 -2.94
N LEU A 91 -7.18 10.44 -2.12
CA LEU A 91 -6.23 9.33 -2.22
C LEU A 91 -6.73 8.12 -1.41
N GLY A 92 -6.48 6.92 -1.93
CA GLY A 92 -6.77 5.66 -1.24
C GLY A 92 -6.08 5.58 0.10
N LYS A 93 -6.85 5.30 1.16
CA LYS A 93 -6.32 5.11 2.49
C LYS A 93 -6.01 3.62 2.71
N GLU A 94 -4.73 3.28 2.67
CA GLU A 94 -4.24 1.91 2.93
C GLU A 94 -4.26 1.55 4.44
N ASN A 95 -4.40 0.27 4.74
CA ASN A 95 -4.30 -0.34 6.08
C ASN A 95 -5.39 0.13 7.08
N SER A 96 -6.51 0.62 6.57
CA SER A 96 -7.70 0.91 7.39
C SER A 96 -8.51 -0.36 7.62
N THR A 97 -8.92 -0.57 8.87
CA THR A 97 -9.76 -1.72 9.24
C THR A 97 -11.22 -1.36 9.03
N CYS A 98 -11.86 -2.03 8.07
CA CYS A 98 -13.27 -1.83 7.76
C CYS A 98 -14.16 -2.89 8.42
N LYS A 99 -15.36 -2.50 8.82
CA LYS A 99 -16.41 -3.38 9.36
C LYS A 99 -17.75 -3.02 8.76
N VAL A 100 -18.59 -4.03 8.63
CA VAL A 100 -19.99 -3.91 8.19
C VAL A 100 -20.86 -4.38 9.34
N LEU A 101 -21.78 -3.52 9.76
CA LEU A 101 -22.71 -3.78 10.85
C LEU A 101 -24.12 -3.86 10.28
N ALA A 102 -24.87 -4.87 10.71
CA ALA A 102 -26.27 -5.04 10.40
C ALA A 102 -27.04 -5.41 11.68
N PRO A 103 -28.32 -5.02 11.81
CA PRO A 103 -29.21 -5.56 12.83
C PRO A 103 -29.25 -7.09 12.80
N PHE A 104 -29.27 -7.71 13.99
CA PHE A 104 -29.27 -9.17 14.11
C PHE A 104 -30.52 -9.81 13.51
N GLU A 105 -31.66 -9.10 13.52
CA GLU A 105 -32.92 -9.62 12.96
C GLU A 105 -32.87 -9.86 11.45
N TYR A 106 -31.92 -9.24 10.74
CA TYR A 106 -31.83 -9.35 9.28
C TYR A 106 -31.28 -10.69 8.80
N LYS A 107 -30.70 -11.51 9.69
CA LYS A 107 -30.13 -12.82 9.35
C LYS A 107 -29.18 -12.77 8.14
N LEU A 108 -28.30 -11.77 8.14
CA LEU A 108 -27.27 -11.60 7.12
C LEU A 108 -25.98 -12.29 7.55
N ALA A 109 -25.47 -13.17 6.69
CA ALA A 109 -24.13 -13.69 6.80
C ALA A 109 -23.16 -12.74 6.09
N ILE A 110 -22.33 -12.03 6.87
CA ILE A 110 -21.34 -11.08 6.35
C ILE A 110 -19.95 -11.67 6.54
N ARG A 111 -19.20 -11.83 5.44
CA ARG A 111 -17.83 -12.34 5.44
C ARG A 111 -16.88 -11.28 4.89
N ALA A 112 -15.87 -10.93 5.66
CA ALA A 112 -14.76 -10.12 5.16
C ALA A 112 -13.91 -10.96 4.19
N VAL A 113 -13.92 -10.60 2.91
CA VAL A 113 -12.97 -11.17 1.93
C VAL A 113 -11.65 -10.40 2.00
N GLN A 114 -11.75 -9.08 2.19
CA GLN A 114 -10.65 -8.17 2.42
C GLN A 114 -11.13 -7.08 3.38
N GLY A 115 -11.02 -7.34 4.68
CA GLY A 115 -11.48 -6.40 5.73
C GLY A 115 -10.52 -5.23 5.99
N ILE A 116 -9.30 -5.28 5.46
CA ILE A 116 -8.29 -4.23 5.57
C ILE A 116 -8.07 -3.63 4.19
N THR A 117 -7.99 -2.30 4.11
CA THR A 117 -7.87 -1.62 2.82
C THR A 117 -6.51 -1.81 2.17
N ASP A 118 -6.50 -1.99 0.84
CA ASP A 118 -5.28 -2.03 0.03
C ASP A 118 -4.71 -0.64 -0.27
N SER A 119 -3.65 -0.58 -1.10
CA SER A 119 -3.00 0.66 -1.51
C SER A 119 -3.91 1.63 -2.29
N TYR A 120 -5.07 1.17 -2.77
CA TYR A 120 -6.10 1.98 -3.40
C TYR A 120 -7.25 2.33 -2.45
N GLY A 121 -7.16 1.96 -1.18
CA GLY A 121 -8.20 2.19 -0.18
C GLY A 121 -9.38 1.22 -0.27
N LYS A 122 -9.23 0.07 -0.95
CA LYS A 122 -10.34 -0.86 -1.20
C LYS A 122 -10.44 -1.94 -0.13
N ALA A 123 -11.66 -2.18 0.36
CA ALA A 123 -12.02 -3.32 1.20
C ALA A 123 -13.25 -4.04 0.63
N LEU A 124 -13.32 -5.35 0.80
CA LEU A 124 -14.32 -6.22 0.18
C LEU A 124 -15.01 -7.13 1.21
N PHE A 125 -16.33 -7.17 1.14
CA PHE A 125 -17.17 -8.05 1.96
C PHE A 125 -18.13 -8.82 1.07
N ASP A 126 -18.32 -10.10 1.37
CA ASP A 126 -19.40 -10.91 0.84
C ASP A 126 -20.57 -10.86 1.82
N ILE A 127 -21.78 -10.63 1.32
CA ILE A 127 -23.01 -10.60 2.11
C ILE A 127 -24.00 -11.59 1.49
N GLN A 128 -24.56 -12.46 2.32
CA GLN A 128 -25.62 -13.40 1.96
C GLN A 128 -26.79 -13.23 2.93
N ALA A 129 -28.02 -13.33 2.41
CA ALA A 129 -29.23 -13.29 3.23
C ALA A 129 -29.93 -14.65 3.22
N GLU A 130 -30.52 -15.03 4.36
CA GLU A 130 -31.40 -16.21 4.44
C GLU A 130 -32.78 -15.95 3.83
N ILE A 131 -33.26 -14.72 3.89
CA ILE A 131 -34.60 -14.31 3.45
C ILE A 131 -34.53 -13.19 2.40
N PRO A 132 -35.48 -13.16 1.44
CA PRO A 132 -35.55 -12.08 0.46
C PRO A 132 -35.98 -10.77 1.13
N GLY A 133 -35.44 -9.66 0.65
CA GLY A 133 -35.69 -8.34 1.18
C GLY A 133 -34.61 -7.33 0.84
N ILE A 134 -34.89 -6.06 1.18
CA ILE A 134 -33.91 -4.99 1.13
C ILE A 134 -33.49 -4.69 2.56
N PHE A 135 -32.19 -4.80 2.82
CA PHE A 135 -31.61 -4.57 4.14
C PHE A 135 -30.69 -3.35 4.09
N GLU A 136 -30.62 -2.62 5.20
CA GLU A 136 -29.69 -1.50 5.36
C GLU A 136 -28.52 -1.93 6.25
N VAL A 137 -27.30 -1.77 5.74
CA VAL A 137 -26.07 -2.05 6.49
C VAL A 137 -25.28 -0.78 6.71
N LYS A 138 -24.63 -0.70 7.87
CA LYS A 138 -23.73 0.39 8.24
C LYS A 138 -22.29 -0.04 7.96
N VAL A 139 -21.54 0.80 7.27
CA VAL A 139 -20.15 0.54 6.89
C VAL A 139 -19.24 1.58 7.54
N LEU A 140 -18.19 1.10 8.18
CA LEU A 140 -17.22 1.93 8.87
C LEU A 140 -15.79 1.45 8.60
N CYS A 141 -14.84 2.38 8.56
CA CYS A 141 -13.40 2.10 8.46
C CYS A 141 -12.66 2.99 9.46
N ASP A 142 -11.78 2.40 10.28
CA ASP A 142 -11.10 3.07 11.39
C ASP A 142 -12.07 3.87 12.28
N ASP A 143 -13.22 3.24 12.59
CA ASP A 143 -14.34 3.79 13.38
C ASP A 143 -15.07 4.99 12.76
N ILE A 144 -14.67 5.42 11.55
CA ILE A 144 -15.38 6.44 10.79
C ILE A 144 -16.48 5.79 9.96
N VAL A 145 -17.70 6.28 10.15
CA VAL A 145 -18.87 5.81 9.40
C VAL A 145 -18.82 6.39 7.99
N ILE A 146 -18.56 5.54 7.01
CA ILE A 146 -18.57 5.90 5.59
C ILE A 146 -20.01 5.99 5.09
N ASN A 147 -20.81 4.94 5.37
CA ASN A 147 -22.22 4.90 4.99
C ASN A 147 -23.06 4.34 6.15
N GLU A 148 -24.11 5.06 6.53
CA GLU A 148 -25.02 4.64 7.61
C GLU A 148 -26.11 3.68 7.15
N ARG A 149 -26.49 3.73 5.87
CA ARG A 149 -27.68 3.05 5.32
C ARG A 149 -27.41 2.52 3.92
N GLN A 150 -26.34 1.75 3.77
CA GLN A 150 -26.06 1.08 2.50
C GLN A 150 -27.11 0.00 2.27
N LYS A 151 -27.87 0.12 1.17
CA LYS A 151 -28.87 -0.89 0.81
C LYS A 151 -28.21 -2.10 0.17
N VAL A 152 -28.64 -3.29 0.59
CA VAL A 152 -28.35 -4.58 -0.04
C VAL A 152 -29.67 -5.28 -0.34
N CYS A 153 -29.81 -5.84 -1.53
CA CYS A 153 -31.08 -6.36 -2.04
C CYS A 153 -30.97 -7.86 -2.29
N PHE A 154 -31.93 -8.64 -1.81
CA PHE A 154 -32.02 -10.07 -2.06
C PHE A 154 -33.42 -10.46 -2.53
N GLU A 155 -33.48 -11.29 -3.56
CA GLU A 155 -34.71 -11.84 -4.17
C GLU A 155 -34.86 -13.34 -3.88
#